data_AF-A0A127EY79-F1
#
_entry.id   AF-A0A127EY79-F1
#
_cell.length_a   1.000
_cell.length_b   1.000
_cell.length_c   1.000
_cell.angle_alpha   90.00
_cell.angle_beta   90.00
_cell.angle_gamma   90.00
#
_symmetry.space_group_name_H-M   'P 1'
#
loop_
_entity.id
_entity.type
_entity.pdbx_description
1 polymer ?
#
loop_
_entity_poly.entity_id
_entity_poly.type
_entity_poly.pdbx_seq_one_letter_code
_entity_poly.pdbx_strand_id
1 'polypeptide(L)'
;MTTPETTPKTSRDAAATLAVPPPAPAAPAAVSAPWYSRFGNLAQIASAVIALVGFAVVIFQLNDNRKKSEAEAYRAELADARRNYATYSDAILRYPHLSDPDYAALMRNHNEYLRYQAFVSHMIYAYDDILNVVRGGGDNEGIKEWLTAFQVDIRLHRRYLCHPADKRFTETYRPFMQKLLKDAAGDCKDVPELVEATKPQGSPAVND
;
A
#
# COMPACT_ATOMS: atom_id res chain seq x y z
N MET A 1 -27.43 10.28 26.92
CA MET A 1 -28.31 9.12 26.74
C MET A 1 -27.73 7.98 27.54
N THR A 2 -28.31 7.75 28.71
CA THR A 2 -27.85 6.86 29.76
C THR A 2 -28.96 5.84 30.00
N THR A 3 -28.64 4.55 29.89
CA THR A 3 -29.51 3.47 30.37
C THR A 3 -28.63 2.49 31.17
N PRO A 4 -28.82 2.42 32.49
CA PRO A 4 -28.30 1.34 33.32
C PRO A 4 -29.35 0.22 33.41
N GLU A 5 -28.95 -1.03 33.14
CA GLU A 5 -29.82 -2.18 33.31
C GLU A 5 -29.65 -2.79 34.70
N THR A 6 -30.73 -2.71 35.46
CA THR A 6 -30.98 -3.21 36.82
C THR A 6 -31.08 -4.73 36.86
N THR A 7 -30.29 -5.36 37.74
CA THR A 7 -30.51 -6.75 38.20
C THR A 7 -31.36 -6.74 39.48
N PRO A 8 -32.42 -7.55 39.60
CA PRO A 8 -33.15 -7.66 40.85
C PRO A 8 -32.51 -8.69 41.79
N LYS A 9 -32.22 -8.26 43.02
CA LYS A 9 -32.11 -9.10 44.21
C LYS A 9 -33.49 -9.64 44.56
N THR A 10 -33.58 -10.93 44.86
CA THR A 10 -34.68 -11.46 45.67
C THR A 10 -34.09 -12.44 46.68
N SER A 11 -34.01 -11.99 47.94
CA SER A 11 -33.94 -12.87 49.09
C SER A 11 -35.36 -13.26 49.47
N ARG A 12 -35.56 -14.51 49.91
CA ARG A 12 -36.48 -14.81 50.99
C ARG A 12 -36.24 -16.21 51.53
N ASP A 13 -36.05 -16.21 52.84
CA ASP A 13 -36.02 -17.33 53.75
C ASP A 13 -37.29 -18.18 53.64
N ALA A 14 -37.13 -19.51 53.73
CA ALA A 14 -38.20 -20.40 54.16
C ALA A 14 -37.62 -21.68 54.76
N ALA A 15 -37.70 -21.73 56.09
CA ALA A 15 -37.76 -22.89 56.99
C ALA A 15 -37.45 -24.28 56.41
N ALA A 16 -36.37 -24.86 56.93
CA ALA A 16 -36.09 -26.28 56.85
C ALA A 16 -37.12 -27.07 57.68
N THR A 17 -38.09 -27.69 57.01
CA THR A 17 -38.85 -28.82 57.56
C THR A 17 -38.10 -30.10 57.21
N LEU A 18 -37.53 -30.77 58.22
CA LEU A 18 -36.98 -32.12 58.10
C LEU A 18 -38.13 -33.11 57.85
N ALA A 19 -38.50 -33.29 56.58
CA ALA A 19 -39.34 -34.38 56.14
C ALA A 19 -38.46 -35.63 55.93
N VAL A 20 -38.78 -36.70 56.64
CA VAL A 20 -38.22 -38.04 56.39
C VAL A 20 -38.52 -38.41 54.92
N PRO A 21 -37.50 -38.77 54.11
CA PRO A 21 -37.75 -39.17 52.73
C PRO A 21 -38.61 -40.46 52.74
N PRO A 22 -39.70 -40.52 51.96
CA PRO A 22 -40.43 -41.77 51.78
C PRO A 22 -39.49 -42.82 51.15
N PRO A 23 -39.72 -44.12 51.41
CA PRO A 23 -38.90 -45.18 50.82
C PRO A 23 -38.90 -45.01 49.30
N ALA A 24 -37.70 -45.07 48.72
CA ALA A 24 -37.50 -44.93 47.28
C ALA A 24 -38.49 -45.85 46.54
N PRO A 25 -39.32 -45.34 45.61
CA PRO A 25 -40.12 -46.23 44.78
C PRO A 25 -39.15 -47.15 44.05
N ALA A 26 -39.46 -48.44 44.05
CA ALA A 26 -38.68 -49.46 43.36
C ALA A 26 -38.28 -48.94 41.97
N ALA A 27 -36.98 -49.03 41.66
CA ALA A 27 -36.43 -48.55 40.40
C ALA A 27 -37.33 -49.03 39.25
N PRO A 28 -37.85 -48.13 38.39
CA PRO A 28 -38.67 -48.55 37.28
C PRO A 28 -37.84 -49.52 36.45
N ALA A 29 -38.39 -50.72 36.20
CA ALA A 29 -37.80 -51.70 35.32
C ALA A 29 -37.35 -51.01 34.04
N ALA A 30 -36.10 -51.27 33.62
CA ALA A 30 -35.47 -50.59 32.50
C ALA A 30 -36.40 -50.59 31.27
N VAL A 31 -36.97 -49.43 30.97
CA VAL A 31 -37.81 -49.24 29.79
C VAL A 31 -36.88 -49.44 28.59
N SER A 32 -37.08 -50.54 27.86
CA SER A 32 -36.32 -50.84 26.66
C SER A 32 -36.37 -49.62 25.73
N ALA A 33 -35.20 -49.10 25.38
CA ALA A 33 -35.09 -47.91 24.54
C ALA A 33 -35.98 -48.07 23.30
N PRO A 34 -36.92 -47.16 23.06
CA PRO A 34 -37.89 -47.31 21.99
C PRO A 34 -37.16 -47.35 20.64
N TRP A 35 -37.65 -48.15 19.69
CA TRP A 35 -36.95 -48.47 18.44
C TRP A 35 -36.52 -47.24 17.61
N TYR A 36 -37.23 -46.12 17.75
CA TYR A 36 -36.92 -44.84 17.11
C TYR A 36 -35.67 -44.13 17.67
N SER A 37 -35.20 -44.49 18.87
CA SER A 37 -33.98 -43.92 19.49
C SER A 37 -32.73 -44.13 18.65
N ARG A 38 -32.69 -45.19 17.84
CA ARG A 38 -31.60 -45.50 16.90
C ARG A 38 -31.52 -44.52 15.73
N PHE A 39 -32.66 -43.97 15.31
CA PHE A 39 -32.75 -42.97 14.25
C PHE A 39 -32.39 -41.56 14.75
N GLY A 40 -32.60 -41.28 16.04
CA GLY A 40 -32.20 -40.01 16.67
C GLY A 40 -30.68 -39.80 16.64
N ASN A 41 -29.90 -40.82 17.00
CA ASN A 41 -28.43 -40.75 16.93
C ASN A 41 -27.94 -40.62 15.47
N LEU A 42 -28.55 -41.34 14.54
CA LEU A 42 -28.22 -41.23 13.11
C LEU A 42 -28.50 -39.83 12.55
N ALA A 43 -29.62 -39.21 12.94
CA ALA A 43 -29.97 -37.84 12.54
C ALA A 43 -28.98 -36.81 13.12
N GLN A 44 -28.53 -36.99 14.36
CA GLN A 44 -27.50 -36.15 14.97
C GLN A 44 -26.16 -36.28 14.24
N ILE A 45 -25.71 -37.51 13.95
CA ILE A 45 -24.49 -37.76 13.17
C ILE A 45 -24.60 -37.13 11.77
N ALA A 46 -25.74 -37.32 11.07
CA ALA A 46 -25.96 -36.74 9.75
C ALA A 46 -25.91 -35.21 9.78
N SER A 47 -26.58 -34.58 10.76
CA SER A 47 -26.55 -33.12 10.92
C SER A 47 -25.15 -32.58 11.24
N ALA A 48 -24.36 -33.30 12.05
CA ALA A 48 -22.98 -32.93 12.36
C ALA A 48 -22.08 -33.00 11.12
N VAL A 49 -22.22 -34.05 10.30
CA VAL A 49 -21.46 -34.18 9.04
C VAL A 49 -21.82 -33.06 8.06
N ILE A 50 -23.11 -32.76 7.88
CA ILE A 50 -23.56 -31.67 7.00
C ILE A 50 -23.02 -30.33 7.50
N ALA A 51 -23.06 -30.08 8.81
CA ALA A 51 -22.53 -28.86 9.41
C ALA A 51 -21.02 -28.70 9.18
N LEU A 52 -20.23 -29.77 9.34
CA LEU A 52 -18.79 -29.77 9.08
C LEU A 52 -18.48 -29.48 7.61
N VAL A 53 -19.23 -30.11 6.67
CA VAL A 53 -19.07 -29.85 5.24
C VAL A 53 -19.42 -28.40 4.90
N GLY A 54 -20.54 -27.89 5.42
CA GLY A 54 -20.93 -26.49 5.23
C GLY A 54 -19.87 -25.52 5.74
N PHE A 55 -19.29 -25.79 6.91
CA PHE A 55 -18.21 -24.98 7.47
C PHE A 55 -16.93 -25.03 6.63
N ALA A 56 -16.55 -26.21 6.12
CA ALA A 56 -15.40 -26.37 5.24
C ALA A 56 -15.56 -25.57 3.93
N VAL A 57 -16.77 -25.54 3.36
CA VAL A 57 -17.10 -24.73 2.18
C VAL A 57 -16.93 -23.24 2.47
N VAL A 58 -17.39 -22.75 3.63
CA VAL A 58 -17.21 -21.34 4.02
C VAL A 58 -15.74 -20.98 4.18
N ILE A 59 -14.93 -21.85 4.79
CA ILE A 59 -13.48 -21.62 4.91
C ILE A 59 -12.83 -21.52 3.53
N PHE A 60 -13.21 -22.42 2.60
CA PHE A 60 -12.69 -22.38 1.24
C PHE A 60 -13.07 -21.08 0.52
N GLN A 61 -14.34 -20.66 0.62
CA GLN A 61 -14.80 -19.39 0.06
C GLN A 61 -14.06 -18.18 0.65
N LEU A 62 -13.81 -18.17 1.96
CA LEU A 62 -13.07 -17.09 2.60
C LEU A 62 -11.62 -17.00 2.08
N ASN A 63 -10.95 -18.13 1.91
CA ASN A 63 -9.60 -18.17 1.36
C ASN A 63 -9.55 -17.73 -0.11
N ASP A 64 -10.53 -18.11 -0.92
CA ASP A 64 -10.62 -17.69 -2.31
C ASP A 64 -10.92 -16.18 -2.43
N ASN A 65 -11.84 -15.67 -1.60
CA ASN A 65 -12.16 -14.24 -1.55
C ASN A 65 -10.96 -13.39 -1.10
N ARG A 66 -10.14 -13.89 -0.17
CA ARG A 66 -8.89 -13.22 0.24
C ARG A 66 -7.92 -13.08 -0.94
N LYS A 67 -7.68 -14.17 -1.67
CA LYS A 67 -6.79 -14.14 -2.86
C LYS A 67 -7.32 -13.21 -3.95
N LYS A 68 -8.63 -13.23 -4.21
CA LYS A 68 -9.26 -12.31 -5.18
C LYS A 68 -9.12 -10.85 -4.75
N SER A 69 -9.38 -10.56 -3.47
CA SER A 69 -9.22 -9.22 -2.90
C SER A 69 -7.79 -8.70 -3.01
N GLU A 70 -6.78 -9.54 -2.76
CA GLU A 70 -5.37 -9.17 -2.91
C GLU A 70 -5.02 -8.86 -4.37
N ALA A 71 -5.47 -9.70 -5.31
CA ALA A 71 -5.26 -9.48 -6.74
C ALA A 71 -5.98 -8.22 -7.25
N GLU A 72 -7.18 -7.94 -6.74
CA GLU A 72 -7.93 -6.72 -7.06
C GLU A 72 -7.27 -5.47 -6.49
N ALA A 73 -6.80 -5.52 -5.23
CA ALA A 73 -6.05 -4.42 -4.61
C ALA A 73 -4.78 -4.10 -5.42
N TYR A 74 -3.99 -5.13 -5.79
CA TYR A 74 -2.82 -4.94 -6.63
C TYR A 74 -3.16 -4.29 -7.98
N ARG A 75 -4.23 -4.73 -8.66
CA ARG A 75 -4.65 -4.12 -9.94
C ARG A 75 -5.08 -2.68 -9.78
N ALA A 76 -5.77 -2.35 -8.69
CA ALA A 76 -6.21 -0.99 -8.39
C ALA A 76 -5.01 -0.07 -8.13
N GLU A 77 -4.06 -0.49 -7.29
CA GLU A 77 -2.82 0.22 -7.04
C GLU A 77 -1.99 0.41 -8.32
N LEU A 78 -1.90 -0.62 -9.17
CA LEU A 78 -1.16 -0.53 -10.43
C LEU A 78 -1.84 0.42 -11.42
N ALA A 79 -3.17 0.45 -11.46
CA ALA A 79 -3.91 1.38 -12.30
C ALA A 79 -3.68 2.83 -11.85
N ASP A 80 -3.65 3.09 -10.54
CA ASP A 80 -3.38 4.42 -9.99
C ASP A 80 -1.93 4.85 -10.24
N ALA A 81 -0.95 3.98 -10.00
CA ALA A 81 0.45 4.26 -10.31
C ALA A 81 0.68 4.54 -11.80
N ARG A 82 0.02 3.79 -12.70
CA ARG A 82 0.05 4.05 -14.15
C ARG A 82 -0.60 5.39 -14.51
N ARG A 83 -1.66 5.78 -13.82
CA ARG A 83 -2.29 7.09 -13.99
C ARG A 83 -1.34 8.22 -13.59
N ASN A 84 -0.66 8.08 -12.45
CA ASN A 84 0.37 9.03 -12.00
C ASN A 84 1.53 9.13 -13.00
N TYR A 85 1.96 7.99 -13.57
CA TYR A 85 2.96 8.00 -14.64
C TYR A 85 2.44 8.68 -15.91
N ALA A 86 1.19 8.41 -16.32
CA ALA A 86 0.60 9.05 -17.49
C ALA A 86 0.53 10.59 -17.35
N THR A 87 0.28 11.12 -16.15
CA THR A 87 0.33 12.57 -15.91
C THR A 87 1.74 13.14 -16.04
N TYR A 88 2.77 12.38 -15.67
CA TYR A 88 4.16 12.74 -15.97
C TYR A 88 4.47 12.67 -17.47
N SER A 89 4.03 11.62 -18.17
CA SER A 89 4.22 11.50 -19.62
C SER A 89 3.57 12.65 -20.39
N ASP A 90 2.37 13.08 -19.98
CA ASP A 90 1.70 14.26 -20.53
C ASP A 90 2.49 15.55 -20.26
N ALA A 91 3.16 15.66 -19.11
CA ALA A 91 4.05 16.79 -18.82
C ALA A 91 5.30 16.81 -19.74
N ILE A 92 5.87 15.65 -20.10
CA ILE A 92 6.96 15.55 -21.08
C ILE A 92 6.51 16.12 -22.42
N LEU A 93 5.32 15.72 -22.89
CA LEU A 93 4.77 16.17 -24.17
C LEU A 93 4.47 17.68 -24.18
N ARG A 94 4.00 18.23 -23.06
CA ARG A 94 3.71 19.66 -22.93
C ARG A 94 4.98 20.51 -22.78
N TYR A 95 6.01 19.99 -22.12
CA TYR A 95 7.22 20.73 -21.78
C TYR A 95 8.49 19.95 -22.19
N PRO A 96 8.72 19.71 -23.49
CA PRO A 96 9.84 18.90 -23.95
C PRO A 96 11.20 19.47 -23.54
N HIS A 97 11.32 20.80 -23.45
CA HIS A 97 12.53 21.49 -22.99
C HIS A 97 12.88 21.22 -21.52
N LEU A 98 11.96 20.70 -20.71
CA LEU A 98 12.24 20.27 -19.34
C LEU A 98 12.75 18.83 -19.28
N SER A 99 12.49 18.02 -20.32
CA SER A 99 12.94 16.63 -20.41
C SER A 99 14.40 16.54 -20.86
N ASP A 100 14.83 17.46 -21.74
CA ASP A 100 16.24 17.68 -22.10
C ASP A 100 16.66 19.11 -21.72
N PRO A 101 16.96 19.35 -20.43
CA PRO A 101 17.06 20.70 -19.88
C PRO A 101 18.40 21.38 -20.19
N ASP A 102 18.35 22.59 -20.75
CA ASP A 102 19.47 23.53 -20.66
C ASP A 102 19.53 24.11 -19.24
N TYR A 103 20.30 23.42 -18.39
CA TYR A 103 20.44 23.76 -16.98
C TYR A 103 21.00 25.17 -16.74
N ALA A 104 21.87 25.67 -17.63
CA ALA A 104 22.44 26.99 -17.50
C ALA A 104 21.40 28.08 -17.79
N ALA A 105 20.51 27.85 -18.74
CA ALA A 105 19.39 28.74 -19.02
C ALA A 105 18.35 28.71 -17.89
N LEU A 106 18.01 27.52 -17.38
CA LEU A 106 17.03 27.36 -16.28
C LEU A 106 17.47 28.09 -15.02
N MET A 107 18.73 27.97 -14.61
CA MET A 107 19.25 28.64 -13.40
C MET A 107 19.22 30.17 -13.46
N ARG A 108 19.19 30.76 -14.67
CA ARG A 108 19.05 32.22 -14.85
C ARG A 108 17.61 32.71 -14.71
N ASN A 109 16.62 31.83 -14.81
CA ASN A 109 15.20 32.15 -14.69
C ASN A 109 14.58 31.36 -13.54
N HIS A 110 14.41 32.02 -12.39
CA HIS A 110 13.87 31.40 -11.19
C HIS A 110 12.52 30.68 -11.40
N ASN A 111 11.61 31.25 -12.18
CA ASN A 111 10.29 30.65 -12.42
C ASN A 111 10.39 29.36 -13.25
N GLU A 112 11.25 29.34 -14.27
CA GLU A 112 11.49 28.12 -15.06
C GLU A 112 12.26 27.08 -14.25
N TYR A 113 13.20 27.49 -13.41
CA TYR A 113 13.86 26.58 -12.48
C TYR A 113 12.88 25.91 -11.50
N LEU A 114 11.93 26.67 -10.94
CA LEU A 114 10.88 26.12 -10.08
C LEU A 114 9.97 25.14 -10.85
N ARG A 115 9.60 25.46 -12.09
CA ARG A 115 8.82 24.54 -12.94
C ARG A 115 9.60 23.26 -13.23
N TYR A 116 10.89 23.38 -13.52
CA TYR A 116 11.78 22.24 -13.73
C TYR A 116 11.90 21.38 -12.47
N GLN A 117 12.07 21.98 -11.29
CA GLN A 117 12.06 21.25 -10.02
C GLN A 117 10.76 20.48 -9.82
N ALA A 118 9.60 21.10 -10.08
CA ALA A 118 8.31 20.42 -9.99
C ALA A 118 8.19 19.28 -11.01
N PHE A 119 8.70 19.47 -12.23
CA PHE A 119 8.75 18.44 -13.27
C PHE A 119 9.57 17.22 -12.85
N VAL A 120 10.80 17.42 -12.36
CA VAL A 120 11.66 16.33 -11.87
C VAL A 120 11.07 15.66 -10.63
N SER A 121 10.46 16.45 -9.73
CA SER A 121 9.79 15.91 -8.54
C SER A 121 8.65 14.97 -8.92
N HIS A 122 7.82 15.37 -9.90
CA HIS A 122 6.71 14.58 -10.40
C HIS A 122 7.18 13.31 -11.13
N MET A 123 8.24 13.41 -11.94
CA MET A 123 8.90 12.26 -12.56
C MET A 123 9.31 11.23 -11.50
N ILE A 124 10.09 11.66 -10.50
CA ILE A 124 10.61 10.75 -9.46
C ILE A 124 9.46 10.16 -8.66
N TYR A 125 8.43 10.95 -8.32
CA TYR A 125 7.26 10.44 -7.61
C TYR A 125 6.50 9.38 -8.43
N ALA A 126 6.27 9.62 -9.72
CA ALA A 126 5.61 8.66 -10.60
C ALA A 126 6.39 7.33 -10.70
N TYR A 127 7.72 7.41 -10.85
CA TYR A 127 8.58 6.22 -10.85
C TYR A 127 8.62 5.52 -9.50
N ASP A 128 8.67 6.26 -8.39
CA ASP A 128 8.64 5.71 -7.04
C ASP A 128 7.35 4.92 -6.83
N ASP A 129 6.22 5.44 -7.32
CA ASP A 129 4.93 4.81 -7.15
C ASP A 129 4.79 3.51 -7.94
N ILE A 130 5.10 3.56 -9.22
CA ILE A 130 4.98 2.38 -10.07
C ILE A 130 5.96 1.29 -9.65
N LEU A 131 7.22 1.65 -9.34
CA LEU A 131 8.23 0.70 -8.87
C LEU A 131 7.83 0.05 -7.54
N ASN A 132 7.20 0.80 -6.63
CA ASN A 132 6.72 0.24 -5.37
C ASN A 132 5.62 -0.81 -5.60
N VAL A 133 4.66 -0.52 -6.47
CA VAL A 133 3.56 -1.44 -6.75
C VAL A 133 4.06 -2.70 -7.46
N VAL A 134 4.87 -2.58 -8.52
CA VAL A 134 5.38 -3.76 -9.24
C VAL A 134 6.30 -4.62 -8.36
N ARG A 135 7.06 -4.01 -7.45
CA ARG A 135 7.85 -4.72 -6.44
C ARG A 135 6.98 -5.46 -5.43
N GLY A 136 5.93 -4.82 -4.92
CA GLY A 136 4.99 -5.42 -3.97
C GLY A 136 4.23 -6.61 -4.57
N GLY A 137 3.88 -6.52 -5.86
CA GLY A 137 3.20 -7.59 -6.60
C GLY A 137 4.08 -8.75 -7.06
N GLY A 138 5.40 -8.69 -6.87
CA GLY A 138 6.33 -9.74 -7.31
C GLY A 138 6.54 -9.83 -8.82
N ASP A 139 6.22 -8.78 -9.58
CA ASP A 139 6.38 -8.71 -11.03
C ASP A 139 7.83 -8.35 -11.41
N ASN A 140 8.71 -9.36 -11.45
CA ASN A 140 10.13 -9.16 -11.73
C ASN A 140 10.41 -8.58 -13.13
N GLU A 141 9.59 -8.91 -14.12
CA GLU A 141 9.74 -8.38 -15.48
C GLU A 141 9.34 -6.90 -15.52
N GLY A 142 8.21 -6.56 -14.92
CA GLY A 142 7.78 -5.17 -14.76
C GLY A 142 8.80 -4.34 -14.00
N ILE A 143 9.37 -4.86 -12.90
CA ILE A 143 10.44 -4.17 -12.15
C ILE A 143 11.61 -3.82 -13.07
N LYS A 144 12.06 -4.76 -13.91
CA LYS A 144 13.19 -4.55 -14.81
C LYS A 144 12.87 -3.49 -15.88
N GLU A 145 11.67 -3.55 -16.45
CA GLU A 145 11.20 -2.59 -17.46
C GLU A 145 11.16 -1.16 -16.89
N TRP A 146 10.45 -0.97 -15.78
CA TRP A 146 10.30 0.34 -15.14
C TRP A 146 11.64 0.89 -14.62
N LEU A 147 12.51 0.03 -14.11
CA LEU A 147 13.85 0.45 -13.68
C LEU A 147 14.71 0.90 -14.87
N THR A 148 14.58 0.22 -16.02
CA THR A 148 15.30 0.61 -17.25
C THR A 148 14.81 1.96 -17.75
N ALA A 149 13.49 2.17 -17.79
CA ALA A 149 12.90 3.46 -18.16
C ALA A 149 13.37 4.58 -17.22
N PHE A 150 13.32 4.36 -15.91
CA PHE A 150 13.82 5.30 -14.91
C PHE A 150 15.29 5.66 -15.16
N GLN A 151 16.16 4.69 -15.42
CA GLN A 151 17.59 4.91 -15.65
C GLN A 151 17.88 5.76 -16.90
N VAL A 152 17.02 5.68 -17.92
CA VAL A 152 17.13 6.50 -19.12
C VAL A 152 16.74 7.94 -18.81
N ASP A 153 15.58 8.14 -18.18
CA ASP A 153 15.04 9.48 -17.93
C ASP A 153 15.87 10.24 -16.87
N ILE A 154 16.23 9.58 -15.77
CA ILE A 154 16.96 10.22 -14.67
C ILE A 154 18.36 10.69 -15.09
N ARG A 155 18.95 10.07 -16.13
CA ARG A 155 20.27 10.41 -16.63
C ARG A 155 20.36 11.85 -17.12
N LEU A 156 19.32 12.33 -17.79
CA LEU A 156 19.23 13.71 -18.29
C LEU A 156 19.13 14.72 -17.14
N HIS A 157 18.60 14.28 -15.99
CA HIS A 157 18.42 15.09 -14.79
C HIS A 157 19.55 14.94 -13.77
N ARG A 158 20.64 14.25 -14.10
CA ARG A 158 21.76 14.00 -13.19
C ARG A 158 22.37 15.29 -12.62
N ARG A 159 22.45 16.36 -13.43
CA ARG A 159 22.93 17.67 -12.96
C ARG A 159 22.05 18.26 -11.85
N TYR A 160 20.73 18.03 -11.90
CA TYR A 160 19.81 18.38 -10.81
C TYR A 160 20.09 17.59 -9.54
N LEU A 161 20.33 16.29 -9.67
CA LEU A 161 20.68 15.45 -8.52
C LEU A 161 22.02 15.86 -7.88
N CYS A 162 22.92 16.46 -8.66
CA CYS A 162 24.22 16.90 -8.17
C CYS A 162 24.24 18.34 -7.64
N HIS A 163 23.22 19.16 -7.90
CA HIS A 163 23.23 20.58 -7.56
C HIS A 163 21.91 21.03 -6.93
N PRO A 164 21.98 21.70 -5.77
CA PRO A 164 22.01 21.05 -4.47
C PRO A 164 20.86 20.03 -4.31
N ALA A 165 21.20 18.76 -4.15
CA ALA A 165 20.26 17.78 -3.61
C ALA A 165 20.04 18.10 -2.14
N ASP A 166 19.06 18.98 -1.87
CA ASP A 166 18.54 19.15 -0.52
C ASP A 166 18.25 17.75 0.02
N LYS A 167 18.88 17.38 1.13
CA LYS A 167 18.69 16.07 1.75
C LYS A 167 17.20 15.85 2.04
N ARG A 168 16.44 16.92 2.31
CA ARG A 168 14.99 16.89 2.48
C ARG A 168 14.25 16.46 1.22
N PHE A 169 14.75 16.85 0.04
CA PHE A 169 14.16 16.45 -1.24
C PHE A 169 14.17 14.93 -1.39
N THR A 170 15.34 14.31 -1.22
CA THR A 170 15.46 12.86 -1.37
C THR A 170 14.75 12.10 -0.24
N GLU A 171 14.74 12.63 0.99
CA GLU A 171 14.04 12.03 2.14
C GLU A 171 12.52 11.91 1.96
N THR A 172 11.90 12.66 1.04
CA THR A 172 10.45 12.54 0.76
C THR A 172 10.06 11.24 0.07
N TYR A 173 11.01 10.56 -0.60
CA TYR A 173 10.75 9.35 -1.37
C TYR A 173 10.95 8.08 -0.54
N ARG A 174 10.42 6.94 -1.01
CA ARG A 174 10.61 5.65 -0.32
C ARG A 174 12.10 5.26 -0.28
N PRO A 175 12.55 4.47 0.71
CA PRO A 175 13.97 4.12 0.89
C PRO A 175 14.63 3.50 -0.34
N PHE A 176 13.89 2.74 -1.14
CA PHE A 176 14.46 2.17 -2.36
C PHE A 176 14.70 3.23 -3.43
N MET A 177 13.82 4.22 -3.59
CA MET A 177 14.01 5.31 -4.53
C MET A 177 15.14 6.22 -4.08
N GLN A 178 15.27 6.48 -2.78
CA GLN A 178 16.44 7.19 -2.23
C GLN A 178 17.76 6.55 -2.66
N LYS A 179 17.84 5.21 -2.61
CA LYS A 179 19.00 4.47 -3.10
C LYS A 179 19.20 4.65 -4.60
N LEU A 180 18.14 4.50 -5.40
CA LEU A 180 18.20 4.69 -6.85
C LEU A 180 18.66 6.09 -7.25
N LEU A 181 18.19 7.14 -6.56
CA LEU A 181 18.59 8.52 -6.79
C LEU A 181 20.06 8.75 -6.43
N LYS A 182 20.54 8.15 -5.33
CA LYS A 182 21.95 8.18 -4.97
C LYS A 182 22.82 7.49 -6.03
N ASP A 183 22.40 6.33 -6.48
CA ASP A 183 23.10 5.56 -7.52
C ASP A 183 23.10 6.33 -8.86
N ALA A 184 21.99 6.98 -9.22
CA ALA A 184 21.85 7.80 -10.43
C ALA A 184 22.68 9.10 -10.39
N ALA A 185 22.81 9.73 -9.22
CA ALA A 185 23.70 10.87 -9.04
C ALA A 185 25.17 10.46 -9.27
N GLY A 186 25.56 9.29 -8.75
CA GLY A 186 26.92 8.77 -8.83
C GLY A 186 27.94 9.72 -8.19
N ASP A 187 29.15 9.75 -8.74
CA ASP A 187 30.17 10.73 -8.35
C ASP A 187 29.89 12.06 -9.06
N CYS A 188 29.35 13.06 -8.37
CA CYS A 188 29.03 14.37 -8.95
C CYS A 188 30.25 15.23 -9.38
N LYS A 189 31.44 14.63 -9.50
CA LYS A 189 32.70 15.32 -9.78
C LYS A 189 32.88 15.70 -11.25
N ASP A 190 32.27 14.93 -12.15
CA ASP A 190 32.30 15.14 -13.60
C ASP A 190 31.18 16.05 -14.10
N VAL A 191 30.27 16.47 -13.22
CA VAL A 191 29.25 17.47 -13.56
C VAL A 191 29.90 18.86 -13.45
N PRO A 192 30.08 19.60 -14.57
CA PRO A 192 30.76 20.89 -14.52
C PRO A 192 30.04 21.85 -13.58
N GLU A 193 30.80 22.50 -12.70
CA GLU A 193 30.32 23.54 -11.80
C GLU A 193 29.81 24.75 -12.60
N LEU A 194 28.69 25.34 -12.16
CA LEU A 194 28.07 26.49 -12.82
C LEU A 194 28.84 27.79 -12.53
N VAL A 195 30.14 27.82 -12.77
CA VAL A 195 30.97 29.00 -12.51
C VAL A 195 30.78 30.01 -13.65
N GLU A 196 30.13 31.12 -13.29
CA GLU A 196 30.12 32.45 -13.92
C GLU A 196 29.55 32.61 -15.33
N ALA A 197 28.22 32.73 -15.41
CA ALA A 197 27.56 33.60 -16.38
C ALA A 197 27.61 35.10 -15.97
N THR A 198 28.68 35.51 -15.28
CA THR A 198 28.84 36.85 -14.71
C THR A 198 30.22 37.43 -15.00
N LYS A 199 30.71 37.26 -16.24
CA LYS A 199 31.59 38.28 -16.80
C LYS A 199 30.73 39.18 -17.69
N PRO A 200 30.44 40.43 -17.31
CA PRO A 200 29.80 41.35 -18.21
C PRO A 200 30.68 41.42 -19.45
N GLN A 201 30.16 40.99 -20.60
CA GLN A 201 30.79 41.29 -21.88
C GLN A 201 30.88 42.80 -21.93
N GLY A 202 32.12 43.31 -21.93
CA GLY A 202 32.39 44.73 -21.97
C GLY A 202 31.57 45.36 -23.09
N SER A 203 30.73 46.31 -22.70
CA SER A 203 30.09 47.21 -23.64
C SER A 203 31.18 47.74 -24.57
N PRO A 204 31.05 47.59 -25.91
CA PRO A 204 31.99 48.25 -26.80
C PRO A 204 31.92 49.74 -26.49
N ALA A 205 33.08 50.32 -26.18
CA ALA A 205 33.23 51.76 -26.09
C ALA A 205 32.72 52.36 -27.40
N VAL A 206 31.59 53.07 -27.32
CA VAL A 206 31.19 54.01 -28.35
C VAL A 206 32.24 55.10 -28.31
N ASN A 207 33.19 55.04 -29.22
CA ASN A 207 34.04 56.17 -29.54
C ASN A 207 33.26 57.08 -30.48
N ASP A 208 33.10 58.31 -30.01
CA ASP A 208 32.74 59.56 -30.70
C ASP A 208 31.31 59.75 -31.20
#